data_AF-A0A7Y6JYP8-F1
#
_entry.id   AF-A0A7Y6JYP8-F1
#
_cell.length_a   1.000
_cell.length_b   1.000
_cell.length_c   1.000
_cell.angle_alpha   90.00
_cell.angle_beta   90.00
_cell.angle_gamma   90.00
#
_symmetry.space_group_name_H-M   'P 1'
#
loop_
_entity.id
_entity.type
_entity.pdbx_description
1 polymer ?
#
loop_
_entity_poly.entity_id
_entity_poly.type
_entity_poly.pdbx_seq_one_letter_code
_entity_poly.pdbx_strand_id
1 'polypeptide(L)' 'MERYNISRRQAPQLHWTGEHLRARVDGGANCKRNIVAACRVCNARRHHRKVARDPNEHRMYVQRCVDRGKWHAK' A
#
# COMPACT_ATOMS: atom_id res chain seq x y z
N MET A 1 -18.97 -7.51 -10.14
CA MET A 1 -17.89 -6.50 -10.01
C MET A 1 -18.32 -5.10 -10.48
N GLU A 2 -19.49 -4.95 -11.11
CA GLU A 2 -20.06 -3.63 -11.50
C GLU A 2 -20.31 -2.68 -10.33
N ARG A 3 -20.68 -3.18 -9.14
CA ARG A 3 -20.98 -2.35 -7.96
C ARG A 3 -19.83 -1.42 -7.54
N TYR A 4 -18.57 -1.76 -7.83
CA TYR A 4 -17.39 -1.03 -7.33
C TYR A 4 -16.47 -0.51 -8.45
N ASN A 5 -16.87 -0.63 -9.72
CA ASN A 5 -16.12 -0.16 -10.89
C ASN A 5 -14.64 -0.63 -10.96
N ILE A 6 -14.35 -1.82 -10.43
CA ILE A 6 -13.03 -2.47 -10.47
C ILE A 6 -13.06 -3.74 -11.32
N SER A 7 -11.99 -3.99 -12.08
CA SER A 7 -11.87 -5.21 -12.88
C SER A 7 -11.53 -6.44 -12.03
N ARG A 8 -11.72 -7.66 -12.57
CA ARG A 8 -11.30 -8.90 -11.90
C ARG A 8 -9.81 -8.90 -11.56
N ARG A 9 -9.00 -8.26 -12.41
CA ARG A 9 -7.56 -8.09 -12.25
C ARG A 9 -7.20 -7.12 -11.12
N GLN A 10 -8.02 -6.09 -10.90
CA GLN A 10 -7.82 -5.10 -9.85
C GLN A 10 -8.27 -5.57 -8.46
N ALA A 11 -9.30 -6.41 -8.36
CA ALA A 11 -9.82 -6.90 -7.08
C ALA A 11 -8.72 -7.43 -6.12
N PRO A 12 -7.79 -8.32 -6.53
CA PRO A 12 -6.73 -8.79 -5.62
C PRO A 12 -5.70 -7.70 -5.30
N GLN A 13 -5.49 -6.72 -6.18
CA GLN A 13 -4.56 -5.62 -5.98
C GLN A 13 -5.06 -4.63 -4.92
N LEU A 14 -6.38 -4.41 -4.92
CA LEU A 14 -7.09 -3.49 -4.04
C LEU A 14 -7.55 -4.15 -2.73
N HIS A 15 -7.26 -5.43 -2.53
CA HIS A 15 -7.60 -6.15 -1.31
C HIS A 15 -7.02 -5.43 -0.08
N TRP A 16 -7.87 -5.29 0.94
CA TRP A 16 -7.54 -4.57 2.16
C TRP A 16 -6.55 -5.36 3.02
N THR A 17 -5.54 -4.68 3.55
CA THR A 17 -4.52 -5.24 4.43
C THR A 17 -4.18 -4.26 5.56
N GLY A 18 -3.65 -4.78 6.67
CA GLY A 18 -2.96 -3.96 7.67
C GLY A 18 -1.48 -3.83 7.30
N GLU A 19 -0.99 -2.60 7.23
CA GLU A 19 0.43 -2.30 7.01
C GLU A 19 1.05 -1.74 8.29
N HIS A 20 2.25 -2.20 8.61
CA HIS A 20 3.06 -1.62 9.69
C HIS A 20 3.91 -0.44 9.17
N LEU A 21 3.75 0.75 9.75
CA LEU A 21 4.55 1.93 9.40
C LEU A 21 6.03 1.71 9.68
N ARG A 22 6.36 1.18 10.85
CA ARG A 22 7.65 0.57 11.17
C ARG A 22 7.50 -0.94 11.12
N ALA A 23 8.30 -1.61 10.28
CA ALA A 23 8.20 -3.05 10.10
C ALA A 23 8.51 -3.81 11.40
N ARG A 24 7.91 -4.98 11.56
CA ARG A 24 8.08 -5.81 12.76
C ARG A 24 9.53 -6.26 12.96
N VAL A 25 10.22 -6.58 11.86
CA VAL A 25 11.65 -6.96 11.87
C VAL A 25 12.54 -5.82 12.36
N ASP A 26 12.12 -4.58 12.16
CA ASP A 26 12.83 -3.37 12.62
C ASP A 26 12.38 -2.93 14.03
N GLY A 27 11.66 -3.77 14.78
CA GLY A 27 11.14 -3.49 16.11
C GLY A 27 9.81 -2.72 16.15
N GLY A 28 9.05 -2.71 15.05
CA GLY A 28 7.72 -2.11 15.00
C GLY A 28 6.70 -2.84 15.88
N ALA A 29 5.95 -2.08 16.68
CA ALA A 29 4.93 -2.63 17.59
C ALA A 29 3.60 -2.92 16.89
N ASN A 30 2.83 -3.88 17.43
CA ASN A 30 1.46 -4.19 17.00
C ASN A 30 0.45 -3.25 17.70
N CYS A 31 0.51 -1.96 17.40
CA CYS A 31 -0.37 -0.97 18.01
C CYS A 31 -1.03 -0.07 16.97
N LYS A 32 -2.17 0.53 17.34
CA LYS A 32 -3.00 1.37 16.44
C LYS A 32 -2.22 2.51 15.78
N ARG A 33 -1.22 3.09 16.48
CA ARG A 33 -0.36 4.15 15.93
C ARG A 33 0.62 3.67 14.86
N ASN A 34 0.92 2.38 14.81
CA ASN A 34 1.90 1.79 13.89
C ASN A 34 1.22 0.95 12.79
N ILE A 35 -0.07 0.66 12.88
CA ILE A 35 -0.80 -0.14 11.90
C ILE A 35 -1.79 0.75 11.17
N VAL A 36 -1.70 0.78 9.84
CA VAL A 36 -2.60 1.53 8.97
C VAL A 36 -3.30 0.60 7.98
N ALA A 37 -4.45 1.05 7.47
CA ALA A 37 -5.12 0.39 6.36
C ALA A 37 -4.38 0.69 5.05
N ALA A 38 -4.00 -0.35 4.30
CA ALA A 38 -3.39 -0.22 2.98
C ALA A 38 -3.89 -1.33 2.05
N CYS A 39 -3.96 -1.07 0.74
CA CYS A 39 -4.22 -2.15 -0.21
C CYS A 39 -2.97 -3.03 -0.40
N ARG A 40 -3.18 -4.26 -0.87
CA ARG A 40 -2.10 -5.24 -1.10
C ARG A 40 -0.94 -4.66 -1.92
N VAL A 41 -1.22 -3.90 -2.97
CA VAL A 41 -0.18 -3.31 -3.83
C VAL A 41 0.63 -2.23 -3.09
N CYS A 42 -0.03 -1.35 -2.34
CA CYS A 42 0.66 -0.30 -1.57
C CYS A 42 1.61 -0.91 -0.54
N ASN A 43 1.11 -1.87 0.24
CA ASN A 43 1.84 -2.56 1.29
C ASN A 43 3.03 -3.33 0.70
N ALA A 44 2.80 -4.20 -0.31
CA ALA A 44 3.84 -4.99 -0.94
C ALA A 44 4.93 -4.12 -1.58
N ARG A 45 4.56 -3.09 -2.36
CA ARG A 45 5.53 -2.23 -3.05
C ARG A 45 6.39 -1.40 -2.10
N ARG A 46 5.88 -1.04 -0.91
CA ARG A 46 6.70 -0.32 0.08
C ARG A 46 7.79 -1.22 0.64
N HIS A 47 7.44 -2.47 0.95
CA HIS A 47 8.32 -3.42 1.63
C HIS A 47 9.14 -4.32 0.68
N HIS A 48 8.85 -4.35 -0.63
CA HIS A 48 9.69 -5.02 -1.62
C HIS A 48 11.05 -4.34 -1.83
N ARG A 49 11.22 -3.09 -1.38
CA ARG A 49 12.52 -2.41 -1.43
C ARG A 49 13.37 -2.90 -0.28
N LYS A 50 14.68 -3.05 -0.50
CA LYS A 50 15.66 -3.39 0.56
C LYS A 50 15.53 -2.46 1.77
N VAL A 51 15.29 -1.17 1.52
CA VAL A 51 14.93 -0.18 2.53
C VAL A 51 13.55 0.36 2.18
N ALA A 52 12.58 0.08 3.05
CA ALA A 52 11.23 0.61 2.92
C ALA A 52 11.28 2.15 2.96
N ARG A 53 10.48 2.80 2.13
CA ARG A 53 10.35 4.27 2.18
C ARG A 53 9.75 4.68 3.52
N ASP A 54 10.11 5.87 3.98
CA ASP A 54 9.35 6.51 5.04
C ASP A 54 7.85 6.57 4.65
N PRO A 55 6.89 6.42 5.58
CA PRO A 55 5.47 6.47 5.25
C PRO A 55 5.06 7.70 4.44
N ASN A 56 5.59 8.89 4.77
CA ASN A 56 5.25 10.13 4.08
C ASN A 56 5.82 10.17 2.67
N GLU A 57 7.08 9.75 2.51
CA GLU A 57 7.70 9.61 1.18
C GLU A 57 6.96 8.60 0.30
N HIS A 58 6.54 7.48 0.88
CA HIS A 58 5.75 6.47 0.18
C HIS A 58 4.40 7.03 -0.26
N ARG A 59 3.71 7.76 0.62
CA ARG A 59 2.45 8.45 0.28
C ARG A 59 2.64 9.41 -0.90
N MET A 60 3.66 10.26 -0.86
CA MET A 60 3.95 11.21 -1.94
C MET A 60 4.28 10.49 -3.26
N TYR A 61 5.05 9.41 -3.19
CA TYR A 61 5.38 8.58 -4.36
C TYR A 61 4.14 7.92 -4.96
N VAL A 62 3.28 7.32 -4.13
CA VAL A 62 2.01 6.70 -4.54
C VAL A 62 1.12 7.74 -5.21
N GLN A 63 0.93 8.91 -4.59
CA GLN A 63 0.09 9.99 -5.13
C GLN A 63 0.55 10.37 -6.54
N ARG A 64 1.86 10.64 -6.72
CA ARG A 64 2.44 10.97 -8.03
C ARG A 64 2.21 9.86 -9.08
N CYS A 65 2.23 8.60 -8.68
CA CYS A 65 1.96 7.49 -9.58
C CYS A 65 0.47 7.35 -9.93
N VAL A 66 -0.41 7.62 -8.97
CA VAL A 66 -1.87 7.64 -9.16
C VAL A 66 -2.26 8.76 -10.12
N ASP A 67 -1.72 9.97 -9.94
CA ASP A 67 -1.97 11.12 -10.81
C ASP A 67 -1.55 10.85 -12.27
N ARG A 68 -0.56 9.98 -12.45
CA ARG A 68 -0.07 9.53 -13.77
C ARG A 68 -0.79 8.28 -14.31
N GLY A 69 -1.76 7.73 -13.58
CA GLY A 69 -2.49 6.51 -13.93
C GLY A 69 -1.66 5.21 -13.84
N LYS A 70 -0.47 5.24 -13.22
CA LYS A 70 0.50 4.11 -13.24
C LYS A 70 0.47 3.22 -12.00
N TRP A 71 -0.32 3.54 -10.98
CA TRP A 71 -0.27 2.82 -9.71
C TRP A 71 -1.12 1.53 -9.69
N HIS A 72 -2.40 1.66 -10.06
CA HIS A 72 -3.42 0.60 -10.07
C HIS A 72 -3.98 0.35 -11.48
N ALA A 73 -3.13 0.49 -12.50
CA ALA A 73 -3.51 0.42 -13.90
C ALA A 73 -4.45 -0.77 -14.17
N LYS A 74 -5.57 -0.47 -14.87
CA LYS A 74 -6.60 -1.43 -15.28
C LYS A 74 -6.07 -2.42 -16.29
#